data_AF-A0A497D0C2-F1
#
_entry.id   AF-A0A497D0C2-F1
#
_cell.length_a   1.000
_cell.length_b   1.000
_cell.length_c   1.000
_cell.angle_alpha   90.00
_cell.angle_beta   90.00
_cell.angle_gamma   90.00
#
_symmetry.space_group_name_H-M   'P 1'
#
loop_
_entity.id
_entity.type
_entity.pdbx_description
1 polymer ?
#
loop_
_entity_poly.entity_id
_entity_poly.type
_entity_poly.pdbx_seq_one_letter_code
_entity_poly.pdbx_strand_id
1 'polypeptide(L)'
;FMVPEHPYEPLFLFEGAKRIKEAVNIPVIYIGGADSLAGIQKLMDTGFEFVQVGRATIQDPDFVKKLQSGELTESPCDHCNRCVAAMDAGGVYCVSNEVGFM
;
A
#
# COMPACT_ATOMS: atom_id res chain seq x y z
N PHE A 1 -26.86 4.80 -5.88
CA PHE A 1 -25.61 4.64 -5.11
C PHE A 1 -24.64 5.72 -5.59
N MET A 2 -24.22 6.61 -4.69
CA MET A 2 -23.41 7.80 -5.04
C MET A 2 -21.92 7.48 -5.20
N VAL A 3 -21.46 6.35 -4.66
CA VAL A 3 -20.06 5.89 -4.74
C VAL A 3 -20.04 4.54 -5.46
N PRO A 4 -19.26 4.39 -6.55
CA PRO A 4 -19.09 3.11 -7.22
C PRO A 4 -18.26 2.15 -6.36
N GLU A 5 -18.64 0.88 -6.36
CA GLU A 5 -17.86 -0.19 -5.73
C GLU A 5 -16.77 -0.67 -6.70
N HIS A 6 -15.56 -0.78 -6.19
CA HIS A 6 -14.43 -1.34 -6.92
C HIS A 6 -13.75 -2.40 -6.04
N PRO A 7 -13.50 -3.62 -6.55
CA PRO A 7 -12.73 -4.60 -5.81
C PRO A 7 -11.31 -4.09 -5.59
N TYR A 8 -10.70 -4.50 -4.48
CA TYR A 8 -9.28 -4.25 -4.28
C TYR A 8 -8.45 -5.09 -5.25
N GLU A 9 -7.47 -4.44 -5.88
CA GLU A 9 -6.44 -5.11 -6.66
C GLU A 9 -5.06 -4.59 -6.21
N PRO A 10 -4.09 -5.49 -5.95
CA PRO A 10 -2.71 -5.08 -5.72
C PRO A 10 -2.20 -4.23 -6.87
N LEU A 11 -1.44 -3.19 -6.54
CA LEU A 11 -0.94 -2.22 -7.50
C LEU A 11 -2.03 -1.54 -8.37
N PHE A 12 -3.21 -1.26 -7.81
CA PHE A 12 -4.37 -0.66 -8.49
C PHE A 12 -4.06 0.50 -9.45
N LEU A 13 -3.10 1.37 -9.10
CA LEU A 13 -2.75 2.56 -9.89
C LEU A 13 -1.64 2.31 -10.94
N PHE A 14 -1.18 1.07 -11.14
CA PHE A 14 0.03 0.74 -11.91
C PHE A 14 0.03 1.31 -13.34
N GLU A 15 -1.01 1.04 -14.14
CA GLU A 15 -1.07 1.49 -15.53
C GLU A 15 -1.16 3.02 -15.67
N GLY A 16 -1.76 3.70 -14.69
CA GLY A 16 -1.78 5.16 -14.62
C GLY A 16 -0.41 5.72 -14.27
N ALA A 17 0.20 5.19 -13.21
CA ALA A 17 1.50 5.63 -12.73
C ALA A 17 2.61 5.40 -13.77
N LYS A 18 2.56 4.28 -14.51
CA LYS A 18 3.54 3.96 -15.57
C LYS A 18 3.53 5.01 -16.68
N ARG A 19 2.34 5.41 -17.15
CA ARG A 19 2.20 6.48 -18.16
C ARG A 19 2.77 7.81 -17.68
N ILE A 20 2.59 8.13 -16.39
CA ILE A 20 3.18 9.34 -15.80
C ILE A 20 4.71 9.23 -15.78
N LYS A 21 5.25 8.08 -15.34
CA LYS A 21 6.69 7.82 -15.30
C LYS A 21 7.34 7.95 -16.67
N GLU A 22 6.69 7.44 -17.73
CA GLU A 22 7.18 7.55 -19.11
C GLU A 22 7.13 8.99 -19.66
N ALA A 23 6.24 9.83 -19.14
CA ALA A 23 6.04 11.19 -19.64
C ALA A 23 6.94 12.25 -18.98
N VAL A 24 7.66 11.91 -17.90
CA VAL A 24 8.43 12.88 -17.11
C VAL A 24 9.88 12.43 -16.92
N ASN A 25 10.78 13.41 -16.79
CA ASN A 25 12.22 13.18 -16.57
C ASN A 25 12.63 13.34 -15.09
N ILE A 26 11.67 13.29 -14.17
CA ILE A 26 11.90 13.38 -12.72
C ILE A 26 11.47 12.08 -12.03
N PRO A 27 11.99 11.77 -10.83
CA PRO A 27 11.55 10.59 -10.08
C PRO A 27 10.05 10.61 -9.80
N VAL A 28 9.40 9.46 -9.91
CA VAL A 28 7.97 9.27 -9.58
C VAL A 28 7.86 8.30 -8.42
N ILE A 29 7.13 8.69 -7.38
CA ILE A 29 6.86 7.84 -6.23
C ILE A 29 5.54 7.10 -6.47
N TYR A 30 5.58 5.77 -6.48
CA TYR A 30 4.37 4.97 -6.65
C TYR A 30 3.57 4.87 -5.35
N ILE A 31 2.24 4.96 -5.43
CA ILE A 31 1.28 4.63 -4.37
C ILE A 31 0.14 3.79 -4.98
N GLY A 32 -0.46 2.92 -4.17
CA GLY A 32 -1.72 2.25 -4.52
C GLY A 32 -1.63 0.73 -4.45
N GLY A 33 -1.50 0.17 -3.23
CA GLY A 33 -1.49 -1.28 -3.04
C GLY A 33 -0.12 -1.93 -3.27
N ALA A 34 0.95 -1.25 -2.86
CA ALA A 34 2.29 -1.84 -2.78
C ALA A 34 2.50 -2.47 -1.39
N ASP A 35 1.93 -3.65 -1.20
CA ASP A 35 1.80 -4.37 0.08
C ASP A 35 2.50 -5.75 0.07
N SER A 36 3.18 -6.10 -1.01
CA SER A 36 3.93 -7.35 -1.16
C SER A 36 5.32 -7.13 -1.76
N LEU A 37 6.25 -8.03 -1.42
CA LEU A 37 7.61 -8.03 -1.97
C LEU A 37 7.58 -8.15 -3.51
N ALA A 38 6.73 -9.03 -4.04
CA ALA A 38 6.56 -9.21 -5.48
C ALA A 38 6.02 -7.94 -6.16
N GLY A 39 5.03 -7.28 -5.54
CA GLY A 39 4.49 -6.01 -6.05
C GLY A 39 5.53 -4.90 -6.04
N ILE A 40 6.30 -4.76 -4.96
CA ILE A 40 7.38 -3.77 -4.85
C ILE A 40 8.48 -4.05 -5.88
N GLN A 41 8.88 -5.32 -6.07
CA GLN A 41 9.88 -5.68 -7.07
C GLN A 41 9.43 -5.31 -8.48
N LYS A 42 8.16 -5.62 -8.83
CA LYS A 42 7.59 -5.22 -10.12
C LYS A 42 7.67 -3.71 -10.36
N LEU A 43 7.41 -2.89 -9.32
CA LEU A 43 7.52 -1.43 -9.43
C LEU A 43 8.98 -1.00 -9.68
N MET A 44 9.92 -1.54 -8.94
CA MET A 44 11.34 -1.23 -9.12
C MET A 44 11.85 -1.66 -10.51
N ASP A 45 11.47 -2.85 -10.97
CA ASP A 45 11.81 -3.37 -12.31
C ASP A 45 11.20 -2.51 -13.44
N THR A 46 10.06 -1.85 -13.17
CA THR A 46 9.42 -0.91 -14.10
C THR A 46 10.11 0.46 -14.13
N GLY A 47 11.00 0.74 -13.18
CA GLY A 47 11.78 1.98 -13.10
C GLY A 47 11.23 3.02 -12.12
N PHE A 48 10.33 2.66 -11.20
CA PHE A 48 9.98 3.54 -10.09
C PHE A 48 11.12 3.56 -9.06
N GLU A 49 11.69 4.73 -8.78
CA GLU A 49 12.78 4.87 -7.81
C GLU A 49 12.32 4.78 -6.36
N PHE A 50 11.05 5.09 -6.10
CA PHE A 50 10.49 5.12 -4.76
C PHE A 50 9.07 4.54 -4.74
N VAL A 51 8.75 3.88 -3.64
CA VAL A 51 7.43 3.33 -3.35
C VAL A 51 6.94 3.89 -2.03
N GLN A 52 5.75 4.48 -2.04
CA GLN A 52 5.03 4.90 -0.85
C GLN A 52 4.20 3.70 -0.34
N VAL A 53 4.31 3.45 0.95
CA VAL A 53 3.56 2.40 1.64
C VAL A 53 2.76 3.04 2.77
N GLY A 54 1.43 2.87 2.73
CA GLY A 54 0.49 3.42 3.71
C GLY A 54 -0.04 2.35 4.66
N ARG A 55 -1.14 1.68 4.28
CA ARG A 55 -1.87 0.77 5.19
C ARG A 55 -1.02 -0.37 5.76
N ALA A 56 -0.09 -0.92 4.97
CA ALA A 56 0.81 -1.96 5.45
C ALA A 56 1.74 -1.49 6.58
N THR A 57 2.24 -0.25 6.55
CA THR A 57 3.08 0.31 7.63
C THR A 57 2.26 0.80 8.83
N ILE A 58 0.98 1.15 8.63
CA ILE A 58 0.03 1.41 9.73
C ILE A 58 -0.29 0.10 10.47
N GLN A 59 -0.42 -1.02 9.74
CA GLN A 59 -0.67 -2.34 10.31
C GLN A 59 0.59 -2.91 10.98
N ASP A 60 1.76 -2.77 10.36
CA ASP A 60 3.03 -3.21 10.91
C ASP A 60 4.14 -2.19 10.61
N PRO A 61 4.58 -1.40 11.60
CA PRO A 61 5.66 -0.42 11.41
C PRO A 61 7.00 -1.02 10.93
N ASP A 62 7.23 -2.31 11.19
CA ASP A 62 8.43 -3.03 10.75
C ASP A 62 8.26 -3.75 9.41
N PHE A 63 7.13 -3.56 8.72
CA PHE A 63 6.78 -4.22 7.45
C PHE A 63 7.95 -4.30 6.46
N VAL A 64 8.63 -3.17 6.18
CA VAL A 64 9.75 -3.12 5.23
C VAL A 64 10.94 -3.97 5.71
N LYS A 65 11.25 -3.95 7.02
CA LYS A 65 12.32 -4.77 7.58
C LYS A 65 12.00 -6.25 7.49
N LYS A 66 10.72 -6.62 7.69
CA LYS A 66 10.24 -7.99 7.59
C LYS A 66 10.24 -8.52 6.16
N LEU A 67 9.96 -7.66 5.18
CA LEU A 67 10.19 -7.98 3.77
C LEU A 67 11.67 -8.22 3.50
N GLN A 68 12.55 -7.37 4.02
CA GLN A 68 13.99 -7.48 3.82
C GLN A 68 14.59 -8.74 4.47
N SER A 69 14.11 -9.13 5.65
CA SER A 69 14.57 -10.35 6.35
C SER A 69 13.96 -11.64 5.79
N GLY A 70 12.88 -11.53 5.00
CA GLY A 70 12.10 -12.68 4.54
C GLY A 70 11.14 -13.24 5.59
N GLU A 71 10.93 -12.54 6.71
CA GLU A 71 9.92 -12.91 7.72
C GLU A 71 8.50 -12.84 7.13
N LEU A 72 8.27 -11.86 6.25
CA LEU A 72 7.02 -11.70 5.51
C LEU A 72 7.31 -11.49 4.03
N THR A 73 6.39 -11.93 3.18
CA THR A 73 6.39 -11.63 1.74
C THR A 73 5.26 -10.67 1.36
N GLU A 74 4.28 -10.48 2.23
CA GLU A 74 3.08 -9.66 2.03
C GLU A 74 2.54 -9.17 3.39
N SER A 75 1.90 -8.00 3.39
CA SER A 75 1.26 -7.43 4.56
C SER A 75 -0.05 -8.18 4.88
N PRO A 76 -0.36 -8.44 6.16
CA PRO A 76 -1.63 -9.02 6.57
C PRO A 76 -2.78 -7.98 6.61
N CYS A 77 -2.58 -6.74 6.15
CA CYS A 77 -3.63 -5.74 6.05
C CYS A 77 -4.78 -6.23 5.14
N ASP A 78 -6.00 -6.28 5.67
CA ASP A 78 -7.22 -6.73 4.96
C ASP A 78 -7.89 -5.63 4.13
N HIS A 79 -7.29 -4.43 4.07
CA HIS A 79 -7.80 -3.28 3.32
C HIS A 79 -9.18 -2.77 3.80
N CYS A 80 -9.57 -3.04 5.05
CA CYS A 80 -10.89 -2.68 5.61
C CYS A 80 -11.17 -1.16 5.73
N ASN A 81 -10.15 -0.31 5.54
CA ASN A 81 -10.22 1.15 5.69
C ASN A 81 -10.67 1.67 7.07
N ARG A 82 -10.74 0.82 8.11
CA ARG A 82 -11.07 1.24 9.48
C ARG A 82 -10.06 2.23 10.04
N CYS A 83 -8.80 2.13 9.62
CA CYS A 83 -7.77 3.12 9.93
C CYS A 83 -8.09 4.52 9.37
N VAL A 84 -8.76 4.62 8.23
CA VAL A 84 -9.23 5.90 7.65
C VAL A 84 -10.37 6.47 8.49
N ALA A 85 -11.34 5.65 8.86
CA ALA A 85 -12.43 6.07 9.73
C ALA A 85 -11.95 6.54 11.12
N ALA A 86 -10.88 5.93 11.64
CA ALA A 86 -10.31 6.28 12.93
C ALA A 86 -9.54 7.62 12.92
N MET A 87 -9.06 8.10 11.75
CA MET A 87 -8.21 9.29 11.66
C MET A 87 -8.86 10.52 12.31
N ASP A 88 -10.15 10.73 12.08
CA ASP A 88 -10.92 11.86 12.62
C ASP A 88 -11.38 11.66 14.07
N ALA A 89 -11.30 10.43 14.60
CA ALA A 89 -11.79 10.10 15.93
C ALA A 89 -10.70 10.15 17.02
N GLY A 90 -9.43 10.01 16.66
CA GLY A 90 -8.33 9.96 17.63
C GLY A 90 -6.94 9.78 17.06
N GLY A 91 -6.79 9.80 15.74
CA GLY A 91 -5.51 9.62 15.05
C GLY A 91 -5.42 8.33 14.24
N VAL A 92 -4.31 8.18 13.53
CA VAL A 92 -4.09 7.09 12.58
C VAL A 92 -3.52 5.87 13.31
N TYR A 93 -4.27 4.77 13.33
CA TYR A 93 -3.80 3.46 13.82
C TYR A 93 -4.51 2.30 13.10
N CYS A 94 -3.96 1.09 13.19
CA CYS A 94 -4.62 -0.11 12.69
C CYS A 94 -5.65 -0.62 13.70
N VAL A 95 -6.94 -0.44 13.39
CA VAL A 95 -8.02 -0.90 14.28
C VAL A 95 -8.02 -2.42 14.44
N SER A 96 -7.66 -3.18 13.39
CA SER A 96 -7.63 -4.64 13.45
C SER A 96 -6.52 -5.20 14.36
N ASN A 97 -5.48 -4.42 14.66
CA ASN A 97 -4.47 -4.82 15.65
C ASN A 97 -5.02 -4.78 17.09
N GLU A 98 -6.02 -3.93 17.36
CA GLU A 98 -6.61 -3.75 18.70
C GLU A 98 -7.77 -4.69 18.95
N VAL A 99 -8.63 -4.89 17.93
CA VAL A 99 -9.90 -5.61 18.10
C VAL A 99 -10.08 -6.81 17.17
N GLY A 100 -9.04 -7.15 16.40
CA GLY A 100 -9.05 -8.25 15.45
C GLY A 100 -9.56 -7.90 14.05
N PHE A 101 -9.23 -8.77 13.11
CA PHE A 101 -9.81 -8.80 11.77
C PHE A 101 -11.28 -9.24 11.82
N MET A 102 -12.08 -8.79 10.86
CA MET A 102 -13.49 -9.16 10.74
C MET A 102 -13.67 -10.54 10.09
#